data_AF-A0A9C5ZFB8-F1
#
_entry.id   AF-A0A9C5ZFB8-F1
#
_cell.length_a   1.000
_cell.length_b   1.000
_cell.length_c   1.000
_cell.angle_alpha   90.00
_cell.angle_beta   90.00
_cell.angle_gamma   90.00
#
_symmetry.space_group_name_H-M   'P 1'
#
loop_
_entity.id
_entity.type
_entity.pdbx_description
1 polymer ?
#
loop_
_entity_poly.entity_id
_entity_poly.type
_entity_poly.pdbx_seq_one_letter_code
_entity_poly.pdbx_strand_id
1 'polypeptide(L)'
;MFEAREFLRKKLVGKKVQCVLDYISPARDNFPEKYCYTVLIGGQNVAEAMVAKGLASVVRYRQDDDQRSSCYDQLYAAENQAIKGQKGMHAKKENTLLRVNDLTLDHSRIKVQYLPSWQRALRTEGIVEFVASGSRLRLYIPKDSCLVTFLLAGISCPRSSRPALNGVPAQEAEPYGDEALTFTRDRVLQRDVSVHIDTTDKNGTSVIGWLWLDNNVNLSVALVEEGLAEVHFSAEKSEYYRMLKNAEDRAKAAKKNIWANYVEQVVEEKPVAEEAEDKVVSERKVQLEDVIVTEITENLSFFAQSCASGAKLDALMAKLHADFQTNPPIVGTYTPKRGDLCAAQFSADNQWYRAKIERVQGNNATVLYVDYGNREVVPFNRLAGLPSAFSSEKPFATEYALALVQLPQDNEDKEEALRAFAEDVLNRKVQLNIELKPFNSLPLATVYDPSTNVDIGKQLVADGLVLAEKRGERKLRELVDQYLAAQQAALAAHLAIWKYGDITQDDAPEFSR
;
A
#
# COMPACT_ATOMS: atom_id res chain seq x y z
N MET A 1 -17.22 32.85 -3.36
CA MET A 1 -16.61 32.15 -4.53
C MET A 1 -16.77 30.63 -4.37
N PHE A 2 -16.58 30.09 -3.16
CA PHE A 2 -16.85 28.70 -2.82
C PHE A 2 -18.28 28.25 -3.19
N GLU A 3 -19.30 29.05 -2.85
CA GLU A 3 -20.72 28.73 -3.08
C GLU A 3 -21.07 28.61 -4.56
N ALA A 4 -20.49 29.50 -5.38
CA ALA A 4 -20.65 29.48 -6.83
C ALA A 4 -20.02 28.21 -7.44
N ARG A 5 -18.80 27.86 -6.97
CA ARG A 5 -18.10 26.64 -7.39
C ARG A 5 -18.89 25.39 -6.98
N GLU A 6 -19.36 25.29 -5.74
CA GLU A 6 -20.14 24.15 -5.26
C GLU A 6 -21.49 24.00 -5.98
N PHE A 7 -22.14 25.12 -6.31
CA PHE A 7 -23.37 25.09 -7.11
C PHE A 7 -23.13 24.47 -8.49
N LEU A 8 -22.08 24.91 -9.19
CA LEU A 8 -21.73 24.36 -10.49
C LEU A 8 -21.29 22.90 -10.38
N ARG A 9 -20.46 22.58 -9.38
CA ARG A 9 -19.95 21.23 -9.14
C ARG A 9 -21.10 20.22 -9.01
N LYS A 10 -22.01 20.47 -8.08
CA LYS A 10 -23.17 19.61 -7.81
C LYS A 10 -24.13 19.50 -9.00
N LYS A 11 -24.22 20.55 -9.83
CA LYS A 11 -25.13 20.58 -10.97
C LYS A 11 -24.55 19.93 -12.23
N LEU A 12 -23.24 20.03 -12.47
CA LEU A 12 -22.63 19.74 -13.77
C LEU A 12 -21.62 18.59 -13.78
N VAL A 13 -20.92 18.30 -12.67
CA VAL A 13 -19.84 17.31 -12.69
C VAL A 13 -20.37 15.93 -13.08
N GLY A 14 -19.78 15.34 -14.12
CA GLY A 14 -20.18 14.05 -14.68
C GLY A 14 -21.52 14.06 -15.44
N LYS A 15 -22.13 15.22 -15.70
CA LYS A 15 -23.39 15.32 -16.44
C LYS A 15 -23.14 15.76 -17.88
N LYS A 16 -23.96 15.23 -18.80
CA LYS A 16 -24.00 15.74 -20.18
C LYS A 16 -24.78 17.05 -20.19
N VAL A 17 -24.22 18.07 -20.84
CA VAL A 17 -24.81 19.39 -20.99
C VAL A 17 -24.92 19.74 -22.47
N GLN A 18 -25.85 20.62 -22.81
CA GLN A 18 -25.92 21.23 -24.12
C GLN A 18 -25.20 22.58 -24.06
N CYS A 19 -24.29 22.83 -24.99
CA CYS A 19 -23.57 24.09 -25.11
C CYS A 19 -23.95 24.76 -26.42
N VAL A 20 -24.34 26.03 -26.35
CA VAL A 20 -24.61 26.88 -27.52
C VAL A 20 -23.59 28.00 -27.50
N LEU A 21 -22.76 28.11 -28.55
CA LEU A 21 -21.76 29.18 -28.67
C LEU A 21 -22.50 30.50 -28.90
N ASP A 22 -22.32 31.45 -27.98
CA ASP A 22 -22.92 32.78 -28.13
C ASP A 22 -21.97 33.72 -28.87
N TYR A 23 -20.73 33.84 -28.39
CA TYR A 23 -19.72 34.70 -28.99
C TYR A 23 -18.31 34.26 -28.57
N ILE A 24 -17.31 34.75 -29.31
CA ILE A 24 -15.89 34.59 -28.97
C ILE A 24 -15.37 35.94 -28.52
N SER A 25 -14.89 36.01 -27.28
CA SER A 25 -14.20 37.18 -26.77
C SER A 25 -12.73 37.12 -27.21
N PRO A 26 -12.25 38.08 -28.02
CA PRO A 26 -10.89 38.05 -28.52
C PRO A 26 -9.88 38.18 -27.37
N ALA A 27 -8.66 37.69 -27.60
CA ALA A 27 -7.56 37.88 -26.66
C ALA A 27 -7.37 39.37 -26.38
N ARG A 28 -7.28 39.73 -25.09
CA ARG A 28 -7.02 41.10 -24.62
C ARG A 28 -6.06 41.06 -23.45
N ASP A 29 -5.06 41.93 -23.49
CA ASP A 29 -3.98 41.99 -22.50
C ASP A 29 -3.30 40.63 -22.30
N ASN A 30 -3.19 40.16 -21.06
CA ASN A 30 -2.65 38.85 -20.67
C ASN A 30 -3.71 37.73 -20.65
N PHE A 31 -4.92 37.97 -21.18
CA PHE A 31 -5.98 36.96 -21.21
C PHE A 31 -6.11 36.34 -22.60
N PRO A 32 -6.12 35.00 -22.69
CA PRO A 32 -6.34 34.32 -23.96
C PRO A 32 -7.76 34.56 -24.47
N GLU A 33 -7.95 34.27 -25.75
CA GLU A 33 -9.27 34.18 -26.37
C GLU A 33 -10.21 33.28 -25.55
N LYS A 34 -11.47 33.70 -25.38
CA LYS A 34 -12.48 32.96 -24.61
C LYS A 34 -13.69 32.66 -25.46
N TYR A 35 -14.09 31.39 -25.47
CA TYR A 35 -15.34 30.94 -26.09
C TYR A 35 -16.45 31.03 -25.04
N CYS A 36 -17.43 31.90 -25.26
CA CYS A 36 -18.55 32.12 -24.35
C CYS A 36 -19.77 31.31 -24.80
N TYR A 37 -20.22 30.39 -23.96
CA TYR A 37 -21.34 29.49 -24.26
C TYR A 37 -22.51 29.73 -23.31
N THR A 38 -23.73 29.58 -23.83
CA THR A 38 -24.90 29.25 -23.03
C THR A 38 -24.89 27.75 -22.75
N VAL A 39 -24.86 27.39 -21.46
CA VAL A 39 -24.84 25.99 -21.00
C VAL A 39 -26.19 25.61 -20.42
N LEU A 40 -26.78 24.55 -20.97
CA LEU A 40 -28.11 24.04 -20.62
C LEU A 40 -28.00 22.62 -20.05
N ILE A 41 -28.75 22.35 -18.99
CA ILE A 41 -28.91 20.99 -18.44
C ILE A 41 -30.39 20.73 -18.15
N GLY A 42 -30.96 19.70 -18.78
CA GLY A 42 -32.41 19.43 -18.71
C GLY A 42 -33.26 20.63 -19.18
N GLY A 43 -32.76 21.38 -20.18
CA GLY A 43 -33.41 22.60 -20.69
C GLY A 43 -33.25 23.85 -19.81
N GLN A 44 -32.58 23.76 -18.65
CA GLN A 44 -32.37 24.91 -17.77
C GLN A 44 -31.04 25.61 -18.06
N ASN A 45 -31.06 26.94 -18.21
CA ASN A 45 -29.86 27.75 -18.36
C ASN A 45 -29.10 27.82 -17.02
N VAL A 46 -27.85 27.34 -17.03
CA VAL A 46 -27.02 27.25 -15.82
C VAL A 46 -26.58 28.64 -15.35
N ALA A 47 -26.22 29.53 -16.29
CA ALA A 47 -25.81 30.89 -15.98
C ALA A 47 -26.97 31.69 -15.36
N GLU A 48 -28.18 31.54 -15.92
CA GLU A 48 -29.39 32.15 -15.35
C GLU A 48 -29.64 31.66 -13.91
N ALA A 49 -29.52 30.36 -13.66
CA ALA A 49 -29.70 29.79 -12.34
C ALA A 49 -28.64 30.28 -11.32
N MET A 50 -27.40 30.49 -11.76
CA MET A 50 -26.35 31.09 -10.93
C MET A 50 -26.66 32.54 -10.59
N VAL A 51 -27.04 33.33 -11.59
CA VAL A 51 -27.36 34.75 -11.44
C VAL A 51 -28.59 34.94 -10.56
N ALA A 52 -29.65 34.15 -10.74
CA ALA A 52 -30.83 34.15 -9.86
C ALA A 52 -30.48 33.78 -8.40
N LYS A 53 -29.40 32.99 -8.23
CA LYS A 53 -28.66 32.66 -7.00
C LYS A 53 -27.98 33.85 -6.30
N GLY A 54 -27.67 34.92 -7.04
CA GLY A 54 -26.67 35.91 -6.64
C GLY A 54 -25.25 35.32 -6.55
N LEU A 55 -24.96 34.25 -7.30
CA LEU A 55 -23.65 33.57 -7.33
C LEU A 55 -22.75 34.09 -8.45
N ALA A 56 -23.30 34.86 -9.39
CA ALA A 56 -22.62 35.53 -10.48
C ALA A 56 -23.39 36.82 -10.82
N SER A 57 -22.72 37.79 -11.42
CA SER A 57 -23.33 39.02 -11.95
C SER A 57 -23.36 39.01 -13.47
N VAL A 58 -24.24 39.80 -14.05
CA VAL A 58 -24.40 39.94 -15.50
C VAL A 58 -23.52 41.06 -16.00
N VAL A 59 -22.68 40.75 -16.99
CA VAL A 59 -21.86 41.77 -17.66
C VAL A 59 -22.77 42.80 -18.34
N ARG A 60 -22.44 44.09 -18.17
CA ARG A 60 -23.19 45.18 -18.80
C ARG A 60 -22.53 45.57 -20.11
N TYR A 61 -23.33 45.62 -21.17
CA TYR A 61 -22.88 45.93 -22.53
C TYR A 61 -23.45 47.28 -22.98
N ARG A 62 -22.75 47.96 -23.89
CA ARG A 62 -23.29 49.13 -24.59
C ARG A 62 -24.35 48.65 -25.59
N GLN A 63 -25.26 49.54 -26.02
CA GLN A 63 -26.37 49.18 -26.91
C GLN A 63 -25.92 48.52 -28.23
N ASP A 64 -24.71 48.84 -28.69
CA ASP A 64 -24.17 48.40 -29.98
C ASP A 64 -23.17 47.23 -29.85
N ASP A 65 -23.07 46.61 -28.67
CA ASP A 65 -22.13 45.52 -28.42
C ASP A 65 -22.83 44.16 -28.57
N ASP A 66 -22.57 43.52 -29.72
CA ASP A 66 -23.12 42.22 -30.09
C ASP A 66 -22.40 41.04 -29.43
N GLN A 67 -21.32 41.26 -28.66
CA GLN A 67 -20.56 40.22 -27.98
C GLN A 67 -21.20 39.80 -26.65
N ARG A 68 -22.46 39.35 -26.71
CA ARG A 68 -23.25 38.97 -25.53
C ARG A 68 -23.99 37.65 -25.72
N SER A 69 -24.49 37.11 -24.61
CA SER A 69 -25.29 35.88 -24.63
C SER A 69 -26.58 36.05 -25.43
N SER A 70 -26.98 35.03 -26.19
CA SER A 70 -28.30 34.97 -26.84
C SER A 70 -29.47 35.01 -25.85
N CYS A 71 -29.24 34.68 -24.57
CA CYS A 71 -30.22 34.73 -23.49
C CYS A 71 -30.05 35.96 -22.58
N TYR A 72 -29.44 37.06 -23.05
CA TYR A 72 -29.06 38.22 -22.22
C TYR A 72 -30.20 38.77 -21.35
N ASP A 73 -31.40 38.95 -21.92
CA ASP A 73 -32.55 39.53 -21.21
C ASP A 73 -33.01 38.64 -20.05
N GLN A 74 -32.92 37.31 -20.20
CA GLN A 74 -33.24 36.35 -19.14
C GLN A 74 -32.23 36.45 -17.99
N LEU A 75 -30.94 36.55 -18.32
CA LEU A 75 -29.88 36.76 -17.33
C LEU A 75 -30.10 38.07 -16.57
N TYR A 76 -30.42 39.14 -17.29
CA TYR A 76 -30.69 40.45 -16.71
C TYR A 76 -31.90 40.44 -15.77
N ALA A 77 -32.98 39.78 -16.18
CA ALA A 77 -34.17 39.60 -15.36
C ALA A 77 -33.85 38.80 -14.08
N ALA A 78 -33.08 37.71 -14.20
CA ALA A 78 -32.62 36.90 -13.08
C ALA A 78 -31.77 37.70 -12.08
N GLU A 79 -30.90 38.59 -12.56
CA GLU A 79 -30.06 39.44 -11.71
C GLU A 79 -30.91 40.41 -10.90
N ASN A 80 -31.88 41.07 -11.54
CA ASN A 80 -32.80 41.98 -10.84
C ASN A 80 -33.62 41.26 -9.76
N GLN A 81 -34.01 40.01 -10.00
CA GLN A 81 -34.67 39.18 -8.99
C GLN A 81 -33.73 38.85 -7.81
N ALA A 82 -32.45 38.54 -8.09
CA ALA A 82 -31.46 38.28 -7.05
C ALA A 82 -31.16 39.53 -6.21
N ILE A 83 -31.06 40.71 -6.85
CA ILE A 83 -30.89 42.01 -6.19
C ILE A 83 -32.09 42.31 -5.30
N LYS A 84 -33.31 42.24 -5.84
CA LYS A 84 -34.55 42.50 -5.08
C LYS A 84 -34.70 41.53 -3.90
N GLY A 85 -34.31 40.26 -4.11
CA GLY A 85 -34.32 39.22 -3.09
C GLY A 85 -33.12 39.23 -2.15
N GLN A 86 -32.16 40.15 -2.32
CA GLN A 86 -30.92 40.24 -1.52
C GLN A 86 -30.20 38.89 -1.39
N LYS A 87 -30.04 38.19 -2.52
CA LYS A 87 -29.44 36.85 -2.57
C LYS A 87 -27.94 36.91 -2.85
N GLY A 88 -27.18 35.99 -2.24
CA GLY A 88 -25.76 35.80 -2.52
C GLY A 88 -24.96 37.10 -2.36
N MET A 89 -24.25 37.52 -3.40
CA MET A 89 -23.47 38.76 -3.39
C MET A 89 -24.29 40.06 -3.23
N HIS A 90 -25.62 39.99 -3.40
CA HIS A 90 -26.53 41.12 -3.19
C HIS A 90 -27.14 41.16 -1.78
N ALA A 91 -26.77 40.22 -0.91
CA ALA A 91 -27.21 40.21 0.48
C ALA A 91 -26.60 41.38 1.27
N LYS A 92 -27.36 41.94 2.21
CA LYS A 92 -26.86 42.99 3.13
C LYS A 92 -26.00 42.43 4.28
N LYS A 93 -26.15 41.14 4.58
CA LYS A 93 -25.41 40.47 5.65
C LYS A 93 -24.05 40.02 5.11
N GLU A 94 -22.99 40.25 5.87
CA GLU A 94 -21.65 39.74 5.55
C GLU A 94 -21.71 38.22 5.33
N ASN A 95 -21.19 37.76 4.19
CA ASN A 95 -21.11 36.33 3.89
C ASN A 95 -20.24 35.63 4.94
N THR A 96 -20.70 34.46 5.40
CA THR A 96 -19.94 33.65 6.33
C THR A 96 -18.62 33.23 5.68
N LEU A 97 -17.51 33.74 6.19
CA LEU A 97 -16.18 33.35 5.73
C LEU A 97 -15.95 31.87 6.05
N LEU A 98 -15.89 31.04 5.01
CA LEU A 98 -15.49 29.64 5.15
C LEU A 98 -13.99 29.59 5.45
N ARG A 99 -13.64 29.23 6.70
CA ARG A 99 -12.26 28.97 7.09
C ARG A 99 -11.93 27.51 6.81
N VAL A 100 -10.98 27.27 5.90
CA VAL A 100 -10.49 25.93 5.56
C VAL A 100 -9.08 25.76 6.13
N ASN A 101 -8.89 24.72 6.93
CA ASN A 101 -7.56 24.32 7.40
C ASN A 101 -6.83 23.54 6.31
N ASP A 102 -5.76 24.08 5.75
CA ASP A 102 -4.96 23.35 4.75
C ASP A 102 -3.89 22.48 5.43
N LEU A 103 -4.24 21.22 5.70
CA LEU A 103 -3.34 20.24 6.30
C LEU A 103 -2.32 19.69 5.28
N THR A 104 -2.45 20.06 3.99
CA THR A 104 -1.42 19.74 2.98
C THR A 104 -0.17 20.60 3.16
N LEU A 105 -0.30 21.76 3.81
CA LEU A 105 0.81 22.66 4.16
C LEU A 105 1.26 22.46 5.61
N ASP A 106 0.32 22.26 6.53
CA ASP A 106 0.60 22.01 7.95
C ASP A 106 0.11 20.62 8.38
N HIS A 107 1.00 19.64 8.24
CA HIS A 107 0.71 18.23 8.50
C HIS A 107 0.84 17.87 9.99
N SER A 108 1.44 18.76 10.80
CA SER A 108 1.74 18.49 12.22
C SER A 108 0.49 18.16 13.05
N ARG A 109 -0.65 18.74 12.66
CA ARG A 109 -1.94 18.56 13.32
C ARG A 109 -2.64 17.25 12.95
N ILE A 110 -2.29 16.60 11.83
CA ILE A 110 -3.02 15.43 11.31
C ILE A 110 -3.08 14.31 12.35
N LYS A 111 -1.92 13.86 12.84
CA LYS A 111 -1.83 12.69 13.74
C LYS A 111 -2.51 12.92 15.10
N VAL A 112 -2.37 14.12 15.66
CA VAL A 112 -2.83 14.41 17.04
C VAL A 112 -4.28 14.89 17.06
N GLN A 113 -4.67 15.78 16.14
CA GLN A 113 -5.95 16.49 16.22
C GLN A 113 -7.06 15.80 15.42
N TYR A 114 -6.74 15.16 14.28
CA TYR A 114 -7.74 14.70 13.34
C TYR A 114 -7.83 13.18 13.23
N LEU A 115 -6.67 12.50 13.10
CA LEU A 115 -6.59 11.07 12.83
C LEU A 115 -7.40 10.20 13.81
N PRO A 116 -7.37 10.41 15.14
CA PRO A 116 -8.13 9.56 16.07
C PRO A 116 -9.65 9.64 15.88
N SER A 117 -10.16 10.77 15.37
CA SER A 117 -11.59 10.92 15.03
C SER A 117 -11.92 10.24 13.71
N TRP A 118 -11.06 10.39 12.71
CA TRP A 118 -11.24 9.79 11.39
C TRP A 118 -11.13 8.27 11.40
N GLN A 119 -10.22 7.69 12.19
CA GLN A 119 -10.08 6.23 12.34
C GLN A 119 -11.32 5.59 12.96
N ARG A 120 -11.98 6.28 13.91
CA ARG A 120 -13.22 5.80 14.54
C ARG A 120 -14.44 5.96 13.63
N ALA A 121 -14.36 6.81 12.61
CA ALA A 121 -15.46 7.01 11.68
C ALA A 121 -15.48 5.87 10.65
N LEU A 122 -16.60 5.16 10.57
CA LEU A 122 -16.80 4.12 9.54
C LEU A 122 -16.63 4.70 8.13
N ARG A 123 -17.26 5.85 7.87
CA ARG A 123 -17.08 6.63 6.64
C ARG A 123 -17.13 8.12 6.94
N THR A 124 -16.26 8.86 6.26
CA THR A 124 -16.19 10.32 6.26
C THR A 124 -16.49 10.82 4.86
N GLU A 125 -17.40 11.79 4.74
CA GLU A 125 -17.67 12.44 3.46
C GLU A 125 -16.51 13.36 3.07
N GLY A 126 -16.13 13.33 1.79
CA GLY A 126 -15.10 14.18 1.23
C GLY A 126 -15.44 14.62 -0.19
N ILE A 127 -14.75 15.66 -0.65
CA ILE A 127 -14.80 16.14 -2.03
C ILE A 127 -13.40 16.06 -2.60
N VAL A 128 -13.23 15.42 -3.75
CA VAL A 128 -11.92 15.35 -4.41
C VAL A 128 -11.63 16.69 -5.09
N GLU A 129 -10.70 17.45 -4.53
CA GLU A 129 -10.29 18.76 -5.07
C GLU A 129 -9.20 18.62 -6.14
N PHE A 130 -8.37 17.58 -6.04
CA PHE A 130 -7.28 17.35 -6.98
C PHE A 130 -6.87 15.87 -7.04
N VAL A 131 -6.39 15.43 -8.20
CA VAL A 131 -5.84 14.08 -8.41
C VAL A 131 -4.41 14.23 -8.90
N ALA A 132 -3.45 13.87 -8.03
CA ALA A 132 -2.02 14.06 -8.25
C ALA A 132 -1.34 12.87 -8.94
N SER A 133 -1.93 11.68 -8.82
CA SER A 133 -1.54 10.43 -9.50
C SER A 133 -2.71 9.44 -9.42
N GLY A 134 -2.58 8.24 -9.96
CA GLY A 134 -3.63 7.22 -9.88
C GLY A 134 -4.09 6.91 -8.45
N SER A 135 -3.18 6.98 -7.45
CA SER A 135 -3.48 6.64 -6.04
C SER A 135 -3.34 7.79 -5.03
N ARG A 136 -3.02 9.02 -5.47
CA ARG A 136 -2.84 10.19 -4.58
C ARG A 136 -3.78 11.33 -4.92
N LEU A 137 -4.58 11.74 -3.96
CA LEU A 137 -5.65 12.73 -4.11
C LEU A 137 -5.51 13.85 -3.07
N ARG A 138 -6.12 15.00 -3.33
CA ARG A 138 -6.39 16.03 -2.32
C ARG A 138 -7.88 16.05 -2.04
N LEU A 139 -8.24 15.86 -0.77
CA LEU A 139 -9.63 15.83 -0.33
C LEU A 139 -9.94 17.06 0.51
N TYR A 140 -11.09 17.68 0.26
CA TYR A 140 -11.74 18.55 1.22
C TYR A 140 -12.71 17.74 2.07
N ILE A 141 -12.57 17.75 3.39
CA ILE A 141 -13.47 17.10 4.34
C ILE A 141 -14.38 18.18 4.94
N PRO A 142 -15.66 18.27 4.53
CA PRO A 142 -16.53 19.38 4.91
C PRO A 142 -16.80 19.43 6.41
N LYS A 143 -16.98 18.27 7.07
CA LYS A 143 -17.28 18.16 8.50
C LYS A 143 -16.21 18.85 9.37
N ASP A 144 -14.95 18.72 8.98
CA ASP A 144 -13.80 19.25 9.71
C ASP A 144 -13.25 20.54 9.07
N SER A 145 -13.88 21.00 7.97
CA SER A 145 -13.46 22.12 7.13
C SER A 145 -11.95 22.13 6.88
N CYS A 146 -11.42 21.02 6.35
CA CYS A 146 -9.99 20.88 6.11
C CYS A 146 -9.66 20.25 4.75
N LEU A 147 -8.47 20.56 4.24
CA LEU A 147 -7.86 19.92 3.08
C LEU A 147 -6.78 18.96 3.53
N VAL A 148 -6.75 17.76 2.97
CA VAL A 148 -5.76 16.73 3.29
C VAL A 148 -5.28 16.00 2.04
N THR A 149 -4.02 15.56 2.04
CA THR A 149 -3.49 14.66 1.03
C THR A 149 -3.87 13.22 1.39
N PHE A 150 -4.57 12.54 0.50
CA PHE A 150 -5.08 11.19 0.69
C PHE A 150 -4.37 10.21 -0.25
N LEU A 151 -3.98 9.06 0.29
CA LEU A 151 -3.38 7.94 -0.45
C LEU A 151 -4.31 6.73 -0.36
N LEU A 152 -4.58 6.11 -1.51
CA LEU A 152 -5.35 4.87 -1.57
C LEU A 152 -4.59 3.72 -0.89
N ALA A 153 -5.26 3.04 0.02
CA ALA A 153 -4.76 1.89 0.73
C ALA A 153 -4.79 0.62 -0.14
N GLY A 154 -3.91 -0.32 0.20
CA GLY A 154 -3.90 -1.69 -0.32
C GLY A 154 -3.39 -1.88 -1.75
N ILE A 155 -2.87 -0.83 -2.40
CA ILE A 155 -2.42 -0.90 -3.79
C ILE A 155 -1.09 -0.19 -4.03
N SER A 156 -0.33 -0.67 -5.01
CA SER A 156 0.80 0.04 -5.64
C SER A 156 0.36 0.50 -7.02
N CYS A 157 0.50 1.79 -7.30
CA CYS A 157 0.07 2.39 -8.56
C CYS A 157 1.29 2.96 -9.30
N PRO A 158 1.45 2.70 -10.62
CA PRO A 158 2.57 3.23 -11.40
C PRO A 158 2.58 4.76 -11.36
N ARG A 159 3.79 5.33 -11.35
CA ARG A 159 4.01 6.78 -11.30
C ARG A 159 3.64 7.42 -12.63
N SER A 160 2.77 8.42 -12.58
CA SER A 160 2.47 9.29 -13.73
C SER A 160 3.61 10.24 -14.04
N SER A 161 3.64 10.76 -15.27
CA SER A 161 4.61 11.75 -15.70
C SER A 161 4.49 13.03 -14.88
N ARG A 162 5.62 13.74 -14.72
CA ARG A 162 5.66 15.04 -14.04
C ARG A 162 6.45 16.05 -14.88
N PRO A 163 5.85 17.22 -15.20
CA PRO A 163 6.59 18.27 -15.89
C PRO A 163 7.67 18.85 -14.99
N ALA A 164 8.71 19.42 -15.60
CA ALA A 164 9.75 20.14 -14.86
C ALA A 164 9.12 21.35 -14.15
N LEU A 165 9.38 21.50 -12.85
CA LEU A 165 8.85 22.60 -12.04
C LEU A 165 9.87 22.99 -10.96
N ASN A 166 10.15 24.29 -10.83
CA ASN A 166 10.99 24.86 -9.77
C ASN A 166 12.34 24.15 -9.57
N GLY A 167 13.06 23.86 -10.66
CA GLY A 167 14.38 23.22 -10.60
C GLY A 167 14.35 21.69 -10.43
N VAL A 168 13.17 21.07 -10.32
CA VAL A 168 13.01 19.62 -10.39
C VAL A 168 12.90 19.21 -11.87
N PRO A 169 13.75 18.28 -12.36
CA PRO A 169 13.68 17.82 -13.75
C PRO A 169 12.36 17.09 -14.02
N ALA A 170 11.95 17.10 -15.28
CA ALA A 170 10.81 16.31 -15.73
C ALA A 170 11.05 14.82 -15.45
N GLN A 171 10.00 14.11 -15.04
CA GLN A 171 10.04 12.67 -14.83
C GLN A 171 9.09 12.01 -15.82
N GLU A 172 9.59 11.02 -16.54
CA GLU A 172 8.76 10.16 -17.38
C GLU A 172 7.84 9.30 -16.54
N ALA A 173 6.69 8.95 -17.11
CA ALA A 173 5.76 8.02 -16.47
C ALA A 173 6.36 6.61 -16.44
N GLU A 174 6.08 5.87 -15.39
CA GLU A 174 6.15 4.40 -15.44
C GLU A 174 5.05 3.88 -16.38
N PRO A 175 5.22 2.68 -16.97
CA PRO A 175 4.19 2.09 -17.81
C PRO A 175 2.81 2.12 -17.15
N TYR A 176 1.82 2.65 -17.87
CA TYR A 176 0.42 2.81 -17.43
C TYR A 176 0.18 3.85 -16.31
N GLY A 177 1.19 4.64 -15.93
CA GLY A 177 1.07 5.67 -14.89
C GLY A 177 0.15 6.83 -15.26
N ASP A 178 0.19 7.29 -16.51
CA ASP A 178 -0.66 8.39 -17.00
C ASP A 178 -2.11 7.93 -17.23
N GLU A 179 -2.29 6.68 -17.63
CA GLU A 179 -3.56 5.98 -17.76
C GLU A 179 -4.22 5.81 -16.39
N ALA A 180 -3.46 5.39 -15.37
CA ALA A 180 -3.96 5.29 -14.00
C ALA A 180 -4.37 6.66 -13.44
N LEU A 181 -3.58 7.70 -13.70
CA LEU A 181 -3.92 9.08 -13.33
C LEU A 181 -5.22 9.55 -14.01
N THR A 182 -5.36 9.29 -15.32
CA THR A 182 -6.55 9.66 -16.10
C THR A 182 -7.77 8.90 -15.62
N PHE A 183 -7.64 7.59 -15.38
CA PHE A 183 -8.69 6.73 -14.86
C PHE A 183 -9.27 7.24 -13.55
N THR A 184 -8.40 7.59 -12.59
CA THR A 184 -8.82 8.15 -11.30
C THR A 184 -9.43 9.53 -11.49
N ARG A 185 -8.79 10.41 -12.27
CA ARG A 185 -9.28 11.77 -12.52
C ARG A 185 -10.70 11.78 -13.05
N ASP A 186 -10.99 11.02 -14.10
CA ASP A 186 -12.30 10.98 -14.75
C ASP A 186 -13.39 10.36 -13.86
N ARG A 187 -12.98 9.54 -12.88
CA ARG A 187 -13.86 8.86 -11.94
C ARG A 187 -14.16 9.63 -10.68
N VAL A 188 -13.27 10.49 -10.19
CA VAL A 188 -13.50 11.12 -8.89
C VAL A 188 -13.23 12.61 -8.81
N LEU A 189 -12.54 13.25 -9.77
CA LEU A 189 -12.25 14.69 -9.69
C LEU A 189 -13.54 15.51 -9.53
N GLN A 190 -13.58 16.35 -8.50
CA GLN A 190 -14.72 17.19 -8.11
C GLN A 190 -16.01 16.44 -7.77
N ARG A 191 -15.96 15.12 -7.53
CA ARG A 191 -17.08 14.33 -7.03
C ARG A 191 -17.08 14.28 -5.51
N ASP A 192 -18.28 14.14 -4.95
CA ASP A 192 -18.45 13.72 -3.58
C ASP A 192 -18.02 12.25 -3.48
N VAL A 193 -17.33 11.91 -2.41
CA VAL A 193 -16.81 10.57 -2.13
C VAL A 193 -17.00 10.26 -0.66
N SER A 194 -17.04 8.98 -0.32
CA SER A 194 -16.90 8.55 1.07
C SER A 194 -15.54 7.88 1.27
N VAL A 195 -14.88 8.18 2.39
CA VAL A 195 -13.57 7.63 2.71
C VAL A 195 -13.53 7.02 4.10
N HIS A 196 -12.73 5.99 4.27
CA HIS A 196 -12.33 5.46 5.58
C HIS A 196 -10.83 5.67 5.70
N ILE A 197 -10.38 6.31 6.79
CA ILE A 197 -8.98 6.69 6.98
C ILE A 197 -8.37 5.77 8.05
N ASP A 198 -7.43 4.93 7.63
CA ASP A 198 -6.81 3.93 8.49
C ASP A 198 -5.64 4.51 9.28
N THR A 199 -4.79 5.29 8.63
CA THR A 199 -3.51 5.73 9.20
C THR A 199 -2.92 6.90 8.40
N THR A 200 -1.64 7.19 8.63
CA THR A 200 -0.84 8.13 7.84
C THR A 200 0.40 7.45 7.29
N ASP A 201 1.04 8.07 6.29
CA ASP A 201 2.39 7.71 5.91
C ASP A 201 3.39 7.96 7.06
N LYS A 202 4.62 7.43 6.94
CA LYS A 202 5.64 7.54 8.00
C LYS A 202 5.83 8.98 8.47
N ASN A 203 5.84 9.92 7.53
CA ASN A 203 6.08 11.34 7.77
C ASN A 203 4.83 12.11 8.25
N GLY A 204 3.65 11.48 8.25
CA GLY A 204 2.39 12.15 8.59
C GLY A 204 1.94 13.21 7.58
N THR A 205 2.49 13.21 6.36
CA THR A 205 2.17 14.17 5.30
C THR A 205 0.89 13.81 4.55
N SER A 206 0.54 12.53 4.56
CA SER A 206 -0.64 12.01 3.85
C SER A 206 -1.38 11.03 4.74
N VAL A 207 -2.70 11.11 4.72
CA VAL A 207 -3.55 10.07 5.30
C VAL A 207 -3.69 8.92 4.30
N ILE A 208 -3.76 7.70 4.80
CA ILE A 208 -3.90 6.48 4.01
C ILE A 208 -5.25 5.86 4.34
N GLY A 209 -5.99 5.46 3.31
CA GLY A 209 -7.31 4.89 3.52
C GLY A 209 -8.00 4.42 2.25
N TRP A 210 -9.26 4.08 2.40
CA TRP A 210 -10.12 3.52 1.35
C TRP A 210 -11.11 4.58 0.87
N LEU A 211 -11.39 4.60 -0.44
CA LEU A 211 -12.28 5.59 -1.04
C LEU A 211 -13.37 4.87 -1.84
N TRP A 212 -14.61 5.30 -1.64
CA TRP A 212 -15.78 4.85 -2.40
C TRP A 212 -16.45 5.99 -3.15
N LEU A 213 -16.87 5.68 -4.37
CA LEU A 213 -17.76 6.51 -5.16
C LEU A 213 -19.22 6.35 -4.66
N ASP A 214 -20.12 7.22 -5.12
CA ASP A 214 -21.54 7.22 -4.76
C ASP A 214 -22.26 5.89 -5.04
N ASN A 215 -21.81 5.14 -6.05
CA ASN A 215 -22.32 3.81 -6.38
C ASN A 215 -21.68 2.68 -5.53
N ASN A 216 -21.02 3.05 -4.43
CA ASN A 216 -20.32 2.16 -3.51
C ASN A 216 -19.16 1.35 -4.13
N VAL A 217 -18.62 1.80 -5.27
CA VAL A 217 -17.42 1.21 -5.87
C VAL A 217 -16.18 1.67 -5.11
N ASN A 218 -15.38 0.73 -4.62
CA ASN A 218 -14.08 0.99 -4.00
C ASN A 218 -13.04 1.30 -5.08
N LEU A 219 -12.42 2.48 -5.01
CA LEU A 219 -11.50 2.97 -6.04
C LEU A 219 -10.19 2.14 -6.10
N SER A 220 -9.68 1.65 -4.97
CA SER A 220 -8.50 0.77 -4.96
C SER A 220 -8.77 -0.51 -5.75
N VAL A 221 -9.93 -1.13 -5.52
CA VAL A 221 -10.37 -2.33 -6.25
C VAL A 221 -10.57 -2.04 -7.73
N ALA A 222 -11.18 -0.91 -8.08
CA ALA A 222 -11.42 -0.52 -9.47
C ALA A 222 -10.13 -0.28 -10.27
N LEU A 223 -9.09 0.30 -9.65
CA LEU A 223 -7.78 0.45 -10.29
C LEU A 223 -7.11 -0.89 -10.57
N VAL A 224 -7.20 -1.82 -9.61
CA VAL A 224 -6.63 -3.17 -9.75
C VAL A 224 -7.38 -3.98 -10.81
N GLU A 225 -8.71 -3.91 -10.85
CA GLU A 225 -9.57 -4.59 -11.84
C GLU A 225 -9.25 -4.21 -13.28
N GLU A 226 -8.77 -2.98 -13.49
CA GLU A 226 -8.35 -2.51 -14.80
C GLU A 226 -6.85 -2.72 -15.07
N GLY A 227 -6.11 -3.36 -14.17
CA GLY A 227 -4.66 -3.52 -14.30
C GLY A 227 -3.91 -2.18 -14.29
N LEU A 228 -4.46 -1.17 -13.63
CA LEU A 228 -3.84 0.16 -13.45
C LEU A 228 -3.19 0.33 -12.06
N ALA A 229 -3.26 -0.73 -11.25
CA ALA A 229 -2.55 -0.89 -9.99
C ALA A 229 -2.39 -2.38 -9.69
N GLU A 230 -1.42 -2.71 -8.84
CA GLU A 230 -1.24 -4.06 -8.27
C GLU A 230 -1.60 -4.03 -6.79
N VAL A 231 -1.94 -5.19 -6.23
CA VAL A 231 -2.26 -5.34 -4.80
C VAL A 231 -0.99 -5.17 -3.99
N HIS A 232 -0.99 -4.28 -3.01
CA HIS A 232 0.14 -4.07 -2.10
C HIS A 232 -0.03 -4.93 -0.83
N PHE A 233 1.08 -5.35 -0.19
CA PHE A 233 1.03 -6.23 1.00
C PHE A 233 0.23 -5.64 2.16
N SER A 234 0.13 -4.31 2.24
CA SER A 234 -0.68 -3.67 3.28
C SER A 234 -2.17 -4.00 3.18
N ALA A 235 -2.63 -4.54 2.03
CA ALA A 235 -3.99 -5.03 1.87
C ALA A 235 -4.26 -6.33 2.63
N GLU A 236 -3.26 -7.14 2.98
CA GLU A 236 -3.48 -8.52 3.48
C GLU A 236 -4.30 -8.59 4.78
N LYS A 237 -4.11 -7.60 5.65
CA LYS A 237 -4.85 -7.49 6.92
C LYS A 237 -6.17 -6.75 6.77
N SER A 238 -6.50 -6.27 5.56
CA SER A 238 -7.72 -5.55 5.27
C SER A 238 -8.85 -6.51 4.90
N GLU A 239 -10.07 -6.17 5.31
CA GLU A 239 -11.30 -6.82 4.84
C GLU A 239 -11.46 -6.77 3.30
N TYR A 240 -10.79 -5.83 2.62
CA TYR A 240 -10.85 -5.68 1.16
C TYR A 240 -9.83 -6.56 0.41
N TYR A 241 -8.96 -7.30 1.11
CA TYR A 241 -7.91 -8.10 0.48
C TYR A 241 -8.43 -9.05 -0.60
N ARG A 242 -9.51 -9.78 -0.27
CA ARG A 242 -10.11 -10.76 -1.19
C ARG A 242 -10.67 -10.10 -2.44
N MET A 243 -11.29 -8.93 -2.30
CA MET A 243 -11.83 -8.18 -3.44
C MET A 243 -10.69 -7.70 -4.35
N LEU A 244 -9.62 -7.19 -3.76
CA LEU A 244 -8.41 -6.76 -4.47
C LEU A 244 -7.75 -7.91 -5.22
N LYS A 245 -7.56 -9.07 -4.58
CA LYS A 245 -6.96 -10.24 -5.24
C LYS A 245 -7.80 -10.78 -6.39
N ASN A 246 -9.10 -10.94 -6.17
CA ASN A 246 -10.01 -11.35 -7.25
C ASN A 246 -9.97 -10.37 -8.44
N ALA A 247 -9.84 -9.07 -8.18
CA ALA A 247 -9.71 -8.06 -9.22
C ALA A 247 -8.38 -8.16 -9.97
N GLU A 248 -7.29 -8.40 -9.25
CA GLU A 248 -5.95 -8.57 -9.83
C GLU A 248 -5.88 -9.80 -10.72
N ASP A 249 -6.45 -10.92 -10.27
CA ASP A 249 -6.48 -12.17 -11.02
C ASP A 249 -7.28 -12.02 -12.32
N ARG A 250 -8.43 -11.32 -12.27
CA ARG A 250 -9.19 -10.96 -13.47
C ARG A 250 -8.39 -10.06 -14.41
N ALA A 251 -7.68 -9.07 -13.88
CA ALA A 251 -6.84 -8.18 -14.69
C ALA A 251 -5.67 -8.92 -15.35
N LYS A 252 -5.05 -9.88 -14.65
CA LYS A 252 -3.99 -10.77 -15.17
C LYS A 252 -4.51 -11.70 -16.26
N ALA A 253 -5.63 -12.38 -16.00
CA ALA A 253 -6.26 -13.28 -16.98
C ALA A 253 -6.66 -12.53 -18.27
N ALA A 254 -7.17 -11.31 -18.12
CA ALA A 254 -7.50 -10.43 -19.25
C ALA A 254 -6.29 -9.69 -19.85
N LYS A 255 -5.09 -9.86 -19.30
CA LYS A 255 -3.85 -9.17 -19.69
C LYS A 255 -4.04 -7.65 -19.82
N LYS A 256 -4.74 -7.04 -18.88
CA LYS A 256 -5.01 -5.59 -18.91
C LYS A 256 -3.78 -4.81 -18.48
N ASN A 257 -3.46 -3.75 -19.23
CA ASN A 257 -2.54 -2.68 -18.85
C ASN A 257 -1.21 -3.19 -18.27
N ILE A 258 -0.91 -3.01 -16.97
CA ILE A 258 0.37 -3.46 -16.37
C ILE A 258 0.62 -4.97 -16.58
N TRP A 259 -0.44 -5.74 -16.83
CA TRP A 259 -0.41 -7.17 -17.12
C TRP A 259 -0.39 -7.52 -18.62
N ALA A 260 -0.28 -6.56 -19.54
CA ALA A 260 -0.29 -6.79 -20.99
C ALA A 260 0.77 -7.80 -21.46
N ASN A 261 1.94 -7.77 -20.82
CA ASN A 261 3.05 -8.69 -21.09
C ASN A 261 3.19 -9.76 -20.01
N TYR A 262 2.16 -9.97 -19.19
CA TYR A 262 2.19 -11.02 -18.18
C TYR A 262 2.26 -12.38 -18.86
N VAL A 263 3.37 -13.08 -18.63
CA VAL A 263 3.54 -14.48 -18.96
C VAL A 263 3.30 -15.25 -17.67
N GLU A 264 2.20 -15.98 -17.65
CA GLU A 264 1.89 -16.93 -16.59
C GLU A 264 3.07 -17.88 -16.46
N GLN A 265 3.76 -17.86 -15.32
CA GLN A 265 4.79 -18.83 -15.06
C GLN A 265 4.10 -20.19 -14.96
N VAL A 266 4.27 -21.02 -15.99
CA VAL A 266 3.81 -22.41 -16.01
C VAL A 266 4.57 -23.15 -14.92
N VAL A 267 4.03 -23.12 -13.71
CA VAL A 267 4.14 -24.22 -12.77
C VAL A 267 3.20 -25.27 -13.33
N GLU A 268 3.66 -26.51 -13.55
CA GLU A 268 2.78 -27.59 -14.00
C GLU A 268 1.66 -27.80 -12.97
N GLU A 269 0.51 -27.19 -13.23
CA GLU A 269 -0.73 -27.39 -12.51
C GLU A 269 -1.65 -28.28 -13.34
N LYS A 270 -2.03 -29.43 -12.75
CA LYS A 270 -3.16 -30.23 -13.22
C LYS A 270 -4.44 -29.36 -13.15
N PRO A 271 -5.42 -29.59 -14.04
CA PRO A 271 -6.44 -28.59 -14.35
C PRO A 271 -7.32 -28.28 -13.14
N VAL A 272 -7.46 -26.99 -12.85
CA VAL A 272 -8.41 -26.40 -11.90
C VAL A 272 -9.76 -26.34 -12.60
N ALA A 273 -10.72 -27.13 -12.11
CA ALA A 273 -12.12 -26.95 -12.46
C ALA A 273 -12.62 -25.67 -11.76
N GLU A 274 -13.35 -24.83 -12.52
CA GLU A 274 -14.14 -23.73 -11.99
C GLU A 274 -15.09 -24.24 -10.90
N GLU A 275 -15.03 -23.69 -9.69
CA GLU A 275 -16.08 -23.91 -8.69
C GLU A 275 -16.73 -22.60 -8.29
N ALA A 276 -17.96 -22.47 -8.80
CA ALA A 276 -19.02 -21.68 -8.22
C ALA A 276 -19.25 -22.08 -6.75
N GLU A 277 -19.64 -21.07 -5.96
CA GLU A 277 -20.39 -21.15 -4.70
C GLU A 277 -20.39 -22.47 -3.88
N ASP A 278 -19.79 -22.37 -2.70
CA ASP A 278 -20.17 -23.02 -1.43
C ASP A 278 -20.33 -24.57 -1.40
N LYS A 279 -19.47 -25.19 -0.56
CA LYS A 279 -19.47 -26.57 -0.02
C LYS A 279 -18.43 -27.57 -0.58
N VAL A 280 -17.14 -27.32 -0.40
CA VAL A 280 -16.17 -28.37 0.03
C VAL A 280 -15.05 -27.70 0.84
N VAL A 281 -14.70 -28.25 2.01
CA VAL A 281 -13.53 -27.82 2.78
C VAL A 281 -12.30 -28.37 2.06
N SER A 282 -11.47 -27.51 1.46
CA SER A 282 -10.15 -27.96 0.97
C SER A 282 -9.29 -28.34 2.19
N GLU A 283 -8.98 -29.63 2.33
CA GLU A 283 -8.17 -30.17 3.44
C GLU A 283 -6.75 -29.56 3.48
N ARG A 284 -6.13 -29.50 4.67
CA ARG A 284 -4.74 -29.06 4.85
C ARG A 284 -3.82 -29.97 4.04
N LYS A 285 -3.14 -29.42 3.02
CA LYS A 285 -2.15 -30.15 2.25
C LYS A 285 -0.78 -30.03 2.92
N VAL A 286 -0.27 -31.14 3.45
CA VAL A 286 1.07 -31.22 4.05
C VAL A 286 2.07 -31.71 2.99
N GLN A 287 3.05 -30.87 2.64
CA GLN A 287 4.16 -31.16 1.75
C GLN A 287 5.45 -30.80 2.46
N LEU A 288 6.06 -31.78 3.11
CA LEU A 288 7.29 -31.61 3.86
C LEU A 288 8.49 -31.56 2.91
N GLU A 289 9.29 -30.50 3.03
CA GLU A 289 10.58 -30.35 2.38
C GLU A 289 11.70 -30.43 3.43
N ASP A 290 12.73 -31.22 3.14
CA ASP A 290 13.94 -31.28 3.94
C ASP A 290 14.79 -30.02 3.73
N VAL A 291 15.00 -29.25 4.79
CA VAL A 291 15.76 -27.99 4.77
C VAL A 291 16.77 -27.93 5.92
N ILE A 292 17.78 -27.06 5.79
CA ILE A 292 18.70 -26.69 6.88
C ILE A 292 18.41 -25.25 7.27
N VAL A 293 18.11 -24.99 8.54
CA VAL A 293 17.95 -23.61 9.04
C VAL A 293 19.32 -23.02 9.31
N THR A 294 19.63 -21.90 8.68
CA THR A 294 20.97 -21.28 8.69
C THR A 294 21.03 -20.01 9.52
N GLU A 295 19.91 -19.32 9.71
CA GLU A 295 19.84 -18.10 10.50
C GLU A 295 18.46 -17.95 11.13
N ILE A 296 18.39 -17.39 12.34
CA ILE A 296 17.16 -16.99 13.01
C ILE A 296 17.23 -15.50 13.30
N THR A 297 16.14 -14.79 13.05
CA THR A 297 16.06 -13.34 13.28
C THR A 297 15.37 -13.02 14.61
N GLU A 298 15.53 -11.79 15.06
CA GLU A 298 14.89 -11.24 16.26
C GLU A 298 13.35 -11.29 16.22
N ASN A 299 12.74 -11.48 15.05
CA ASN A 299 11.28 -11.52 14.87
C ASN A 299 10.72 -12.94 14.81
N LEU A 300 11.49 -13.97 15.19
CA LEU A 300 11.13 -15.39 15.06
C LEU A 300 10.84 -15.78 13.59
N SER A 301 11.42 -15.04 12.63
CA SER A 301 11.62 -15.51 11.27
C SER A 301 12.96 -16.23 11.17
N PHE A 302 13.13 -17.08 10.16
CA PHE A 302 14.33 -17.86 9.97
C PHE A 302 14.64 -18.06 8.50
N PHE A 303 15.92 -18.15 8.16
CA PHE A 303 16.37 -18.50 6.82
C PHE A 303 16.66 -19.99 6.75
N ALA A 304 16.22 -20.61 5.67
CA ALA A 304 16.46 -22.02 5.41
C ALA A 304 16.94 -22.27 3.97
N GLN A 305 17.81 -23.27 3.83
CA GLN A 305 18.32 -23.77 2.55
C GLN A 305 17.70 -25.14 2.26
N SER A 306 17.26 -25.36 1.03
CA SER A 306 16.77 -26.68 0.59
C SER A 306 17.91 -27.70 0.57
N CYS A 307 17.75 -28.85 1.23
CA CYS A 307 18.75 -29.91 1.20
C CYS A 307 19.01 -30.43 -0.23
N ALA A 308 18.01 -30.35 -1.11
CA ALA A 308 18.15 -30.75 -2.51
C ALA A 308 19.09 -29.84 -3.32
N SER A 309 19.36 -28.63 -2.83
CA SER A 309 20.17 -27.62 -3.52
C SER A 309 21.60 -27.47 -2.97
N GLY A 310 21.96 -28.20 -1.91
CA GLY A 310 23.26 -28.06 -1.22
C GLY A 310 24.46 -28.22 -2.17
N ALA A 311 24.50 -29.29 -2.96
CA ALA A 311 25.61 -29.53 -3.91
C ALA A 311 25.75 -28.42 -4.97
N LYS A 312 24.65 -27.73 -5.33
CA LYS A 312 24.70 -26.59 -6.27
C LYS A 312 25.29 -25.36 -5.60
N LEU A 313 24.93 -25.10 -4.34
CA LEU A 313 25.50 -24.00 -3.56
C LEU A 313 27.00 -24.22 -3.34
N ASP A 314 27.42 -25.43 -2.97
CA ASP A 314 28.84 -25.78 -2.79
C ASP A 314 29.64 -25.53 -4.07
N ALA A 315 29.11 -25.98 -5.22
CA ALA A 315 29.74 -25.76 -6.52
C ALA A 315 29.79 -24.27 -6.90
N LEU A 316 28.76 -23.48 -6.56
CA LEU A 316 28.74 -22.04 -6.80
C LEU A 316 29.80 -21.32 -5.96
N MET A 317 29.87 -21.62 -4.66
CA MET A 317 30.83 -21.02 -3.74
C MET A 317 32.27 -21.41 -4.10
N ALA A 318 32.53 -22.67 -4.46
CA ALA A 318 33.85 -23.11 -4.92
C ALA A 318 34.32 -22.32 -6.17
N LYS A 319 33.42 -22.09 -7.13
CA LYS A 319 33.73 -21.28 -8.33
C LYS A 319 33.95 -19.81 -7.99
N LEU A 320 33.13 -19.23 -7.12
CA LEU A 320 33.26 -17.85 -6.67
C LEU A 320 34.62 -17.63 -5.98
N HIS A 321 34.99 -18.53 -5.07
CA HIS A 321 36.27 -18.47 -4.38
C HIS A 321 37.46 -18.61 -5.34
N ALA A 322 37.39 -19.55 -6.29
CA ALA A 322 38.44 -19.72 -7.30
C ALA A 322 38.59 -18.49 -8.22
N ASP A 323 37.48 -17.84 -8.58
CA ASP A 323 37.51 -16.62 -9.38
C ASP A 323 38.17 -15.46 -8.62
N PHE A 324 37.80 -15.23 -7.35
CA PHE A 324 38.43 -14.19 -6.53
C PHE A 324 39.88 -14.50 -6.13
N GLN A 325 40.29 -15.77 -6.10
CA GLN A 325 41.70 -16.14 -5.96
C GLN A 325 42.52 -15.80 -7.21
N THR A 326 41.95 -16.06 -8.39
CA THR A 326 42.60 -15.79 -9.68
C THR A 326 42.59 -14.29 -10.01
N ASN A 327 41.51 -13.61 -9.66
CA ASN A 327 41.23 -12.21 -9.94
C ASN A 327 40.90 -11.46 -8.63
N PRO A 328 41.90 -11.16 -7.77
CA PRO A 328 41.66 -10.47 -6.51
C PRO A 328 40.99 -9.11 -6.71
N PRO A 329 39.94 -8.80 -5.92
CA PRO A 329 39.24 -7.54 -6.08
C PRO A 329 40.11 -6.36 -5.62
N ILE A 330 40.10 -5.28 -6.39
CA ILE A 330 40.90 -4.09 -6.11
C ILE A 330 40.14 -3.21 -5.11
N VAL A 331 40.76 -2.91 -3.97
CA VAL A 331 40.16 -2.08 -2.93
C VAL A 331 39.85 -0.68 -3.47
N GLY A 332 38.63 -0.20 -3.25
CA GLY A 332 38.19 1.15 -3.61
C GLY A 332 37.59 1.30 -5.01
N THR A 333 37.59 0.25 -5.85
CA THR A 333 36.93 0.31 -7.18
C THR A 333 35.43 0.06 -7.11
N TYR A 334 34.96 -0.61 -6.05
CA TYR A 334 33.53 -0.85 -5.82
C TYR A 334 32.97 0.21 -4.87
N THR A 335 31.93 0.93 -5.33
CA THR A 335 31.18 1.90 -4.51
C THR A 335 29.82 1.31 -4.18
N PRO A 336 29.60 0.80 -2.94
CA PRO A 336 28.36 0.11 -2.60
C PRO A 336 27.16 1.06 -2.57
N LYS A 337 26.04 0.62 -3.13
CA LYS A 337 24.75 1.30 -3.02
C LYS A 337 23.71 0.36 -2.45
N ARG A 338 22.75 0.94 -1.71
CA ARG A 338 21.62 0.18 -1.17
C ARG A 338 20.86 -0.52 -2.31
N GLY A 339 20.68 -1.82 -2.14
CA GLY A 339 20.01 -2.71 -3.09
C GLY A 339 20.95 -3.48 -4.00
N ASP A 340 22.23 -3.10 -4.08
CA ASP A 340 23.21 -3.77 -4.95
C ASP A 340 23.42 -5.22 -4.50
N LEU A 341 23.48 -6.13 -5.49
CA LEU A 341 24.01 -7.47 -5.32
C LEU A 341 25.53 -7.41 -5.52
N CYS A 342 26.29 -7.86 -4.54
CA CYS A 342 27.74 -7.73 -4.47
C CYS A 342 28.39 -9.01 -3.92
N ALA A 343 29.72 -9.02 -3.87
CA ALA A 343 30.46 -9.97 -3.05
C ALA A 343 30.90 -9.28 -1.75
N ALA A 344 30.77 -9.98 -0.63
CA ALA A 344 31.21 -9.52 0.68
C ALA A 344 32.08 -10.59 1.35
N GLN A 345 33.18 -10.16 1.97
CA GLN A 345 34.10 -11.06 2.66
C GLN A 345 33.68 -11.26 4.12
N PHE A 346 33.19 -12.45 4.46
CA PHE A 346 32.69 -12.76 5.79
C PHE A 346 33.82 -12.75 6.82
N SER A 347 33.61 -12.11 7.98
CA SER A 347 34.68 -11.93 8.97
C SER A 347 35.13 -13.22 9.66
N ALA A 348 34.24 -14.21 9.79
CA ALA A 348 34.55 -15.42 10.54
C ALA A 348 35.56 -16.34 9.83
N ASP A 349 35.55 -16.39 8.50
CA ASP A 349 36.37 -17.29 7.69
C ASP A 349 37.21 -16.60 6.60
N ASN A 350 37.00 -15.28 6.41
CA ASN A 350 37.63 -14.47 5.37
C ASN A 350 37.38 -14.98 3.95
N GLN A 351 36.28 -15.69 3.71
CA GLN A 351 35.84 -16.12 2.37
C GLN A 351 34.84 -15.13 1.77
N TRP A 352 34.71 -15.17 0.43
CA TRP A 352 33.85 -14.26 -0.34
C TRP A 352 32.50 -14.90 -0.64
N TYR A 353 31.43 -14.22 -0.26
CA TYR A 353 30.06 -14.70 -0.42
C TYR A 353 29.22 -13.72 -1.24
N ARG A 354 28.16 -14.22 -1.87
CA ARG A 354 27.16 -13.35 -2.49
C ARG A 354 26.35 -12.64 -1.41
N ALA A 355 26.20 -11.34 -1.56
CA ALA A 355 25.58 -10.48 -0.57
C ALA A 355 24.75 -9.39 -1.21
N LYS A 356 23.76 -8.87 -0.48
CA LYS A 356 22.97 -7.71 -0.87
C LYS A 356 23.21 -6.57 0.10
N ILE A 357 23.46 -5.37 -0.42
CA ILE A 357 23.64 -4.17 0.40
C ILE A 357 22.27 -3.71 0.92
N GLU A 358 22.04 -3.79 2.23
CA GLU A 358 20.80 -3.32 2.86
C GLU A 358 20.89 -1.85 3.30
N ARG A 359 22.07 -1.43 3.76
CA ARG A 359 22.34 -0.07 4.26
C ARG A 359 23.79 0.31 4.03
N VAL A 360 24.04 1.60 3.77
CA VAL A 360 25.39 2.18 3.70
C VAL A 360 25.50 3.26 4.77
N GLN A 361 26.59 3.26 5.55
CA GLN A 361 26.84 4.22 6.62
C GLN A 361 28.34 4.53 6.73
N GLY A 362 28.74 5.75 6.38
CA GLY A 362 30.15 6.14 6.35
C GLY A 362 30.93 5.24 5.38
N ASN A 363 31.97 4.58 5.90
CA ASN A 363 32.83 3.65 5.15
C ASN A 363 32.44 2.17 5.35
N ASN A 364 31.26 1.91 5.94
CA ASN A 364 30.75 0.58 6.22
C ASN A 364 29.39 0.37 5.51
N ALA A 365 29.06 -0.89 5.24
CA ALA A 365 27.76 -1.29 4.75
C ALA A 365 27.21 -2.47 5.57
N THR A 366 25.90 -2.47 5.80
CA THR A 366 25.19 -3.66 6.29
C THR A 366 24.85 -4.53 5.08
N VAL A 367 25.33 -5.77 5.11
CA VAL A 367 25.09 -6.78 4.08
C VAL A 367 24.20 -7.90 4.59
N LEU A 368 23.36 -8.43 3.70
CA LEU A 368 22.68 -9.72 3.86
C LEU A 368 23.37 -10.75 2.97
N TYR A 369 23.90 -11.82 3.55
CA TYR A 369 24.46 -12.94 2.78
C TYR A 369 23.32 -13.75 2.18
N VAL A 370 23.01 -13.51 0.89
CA VAL A 370 21.74 -13.95 0.27
C VAL A 370 21.58 -15.48 0.23
N ASP A 371 22.69 -16.21 0.33
CA ASP A 371 22.68 -17.67 0.30
C ASP A 371 22.56 -18.29 1.69
N TYR A 372 22.70 -17.52 2.78
CA TYR A 372 22.75 -18.03 4.16
C TYR A 372 21.80 -17.30 5.12
N GLY A 373 21.43 -16.04 4.83
CA GLY A 373 20.44 -15.27 5.60
C GLY A 373 21.02 -14.39 6.71
N ASN A 374 22.24 -14.66 7.17
CA ASN A 374 22.91 -13.87 8.19
C ASN A 374 23.31 -12.47 7.67
N ARG A 375 23.45 -11.53 8.60
CA ARG A 375 23.81 -10.13 8.32
C ARG A 375 25.10 -9.74 8.99
N GLU A 376 25.81 -8.79 8.39
CA GLU A 376 27.04 -8.24 8.96
C GLU A 376 27.22 -6.79 8.57
N VAL A 377 27.86 -6.00 9.45
CA VAL A 377 28.38 -4.68 9.09
C VAL A 377 29.83 -4.84 8.64
N VAL A 378 30.09 -4.64 7.35
CA VAL A 378 31.43 -4.81 6.77
C VAL A 378 32.00 -3.48 6.26
N PRO A 379 33.29 -3.22 6.42
CA PRO A 379 33.96 -2.08 5.79
C PRO A 379 34.04 -2.24 4.27
N PHE A 380 34.12 -1.12 3.55
CA PHE A 380 34.13 -1.13 2.07
C PHE A 380 35.31 -1.92 1.46
N ASN A 381 36.43 -2.07 2.17
CA ASN A 381 37.56 -2.87 1.70
C ASN A 381 37.31 -4.39 1.75
N ARG A 382 36.19 -4.83 2.33
CA ARG A 382 35.69 -6.21 2.32
C ARG A 382 34.50 -6.38 1.38
N LEU A 383 34.27 -5.42 0.48
CA LEU A 383 33.22 -5.45 -0.52
C LEU A 383 33.83 -5.42 -1.93
N ALA A 384 33.21 -6.15 -2.84
CA ALA A 384 33.58 -6.16 -4.25
C ALA A 384 32.33 -6.25 -5.13
N GLY A 385 32.44 -5.77 -6.38
CA GLY A 385 31.42 -6.03 -7.39
C GLY A 385 31.31 -7.53 -7.64
N LEU A 386 30.08 -8.04 -7.74
CA LEU A 386 29.87 -9.46 -8.02
C LEU A 386 30.13 -9.72 -9.53
N PRO A 387 31.00 -10.68 -9.90
CA PRO A 387 31.17 -11.03 -11.30
C PRO A 387 29.86 -11.55 -11.90
N SER A 388 29.59 -11.18 -13.15
CA SER A 388 28.30 -11.45 -13.82
C SER A 388 27.96 -12.94 -13.93
N ALA A 389 28.96 -13.83 -13.88
CA ALA A 389 28.76 -15.28 -13.85
C ALA A 389 28.04 -15.78 -12.58
N PHE A 390 28.00 -14.98 -11.51
CA PHE A 390 27.42 -15.36 -10.22
C PHE A 390 26.12 -14.62 -9.87
N SER A 391 25.67 -13.68 -10.73
CA SER A 391 24.48 -12.86 -10.48
C SER A 391 23.18 -13.48 -10.99
N SER A 392 23.24 -14.48 -11.88
CA SER A 392 22.06 -15.10 -12.50
C SER A 392 21.35 -16.12 -11.61
N GLU A 393 22.08 -16.78 -10.72
CA GLU A 393 21.52 -17.79 -9.81
C GLU A 393 20.69 -17.11 -8.73
N LYS A 394 19.50 -17.67 -8.43
CA LYS A 394 18.67 -17.18 -7.34
C LYS A 394 19.38 -17.35 -5.99
N PRO A 395 19.03 -16.56 -4.96
CA PRO A 395 19.46 -16.81 -3.58
C PRO A 395 19.12 -18.23 -3.13
N PHE A 396 20.05 -18.90 -2.43
CA PHE A 396 19.85 -20.26 -1.93
C PHE A 396 19.19 -20.32 -0.55
N ALA A 397 19.18 -19.22 0.22
CA ALA A 397 18.42 -19.11 1.45
C ALA A 397 17.09 -18.38 1.20
N THR A 398 16.02 -18.93 1.77
CA THR A 398 14.69 -18.29 1.78
C THR A 398 14.31 -17.99 3.22
N GLU A 399 13.80 -16.78 3.46
CA GLU A 399 13.28 -16.38 4.77
C GLU A 399 11.83 -16.83 4.93
N TYR A 400 11.52 -17.43 6.07
CA TYR A 400 10.20 -17.92 6.48
C TYR A 400 9.83 -17.34 7.83
N ALA A 401 8.53 -17.19 8.10
CA ALA A 401 8.04 -16.94 9.45
C ALA A 401 7.41 -18.23 10.01
N LEU A 402 7.63 -18.48 11.29
CA LEU A 402 7.03 -19.62 11.97
C LEU A 402 5.51 -19.41 12.05
N ALA A 403 4.74 -20.38 11.54
CA ALA A 403 3.29 -20.27 11.46
C ALA A 403 2.64 -20.41 12.84
N LEU A 404 1.50 -19.72 13.02
CA LEU A 404 0.61 -19.86 14.19
C LEU A 404 1.22 -19.52 15.55
N VAL A 405 2.33 -18.78 15.57
CA VAL A 405 2.98 -18.32 16.80
C VAL A 405 3.11 -16.80 16.84
N GLN A 406 3.11 -16.24 18.04
CA GLN A 406 3.39 -14.83 18.30
C GLN A 406 4.37 -14.73 19.47
N LEU A 407 5.43 -13.93 19.26
CA LEU A 407 6.39 -13.63 20.32
C LEU A 407 5.73 -12.89 21.50
N PRO A 408 6.17 -13.15 22.75
CA PRO A 408 5.75 -12.36 23.91
C PRO A 408 6.20 -10.90 23.78
N GLN A 409 5.67 -9.99 24.61
CA GLN A 409 6.03 -8.56 24.55
C GLN A 409 7.32 -8.25 25.30
N ASP A 410 7.57 -8.95 26.41
CA ASP A 410 8.77 -8.79 27.22
C ASP A 410 10.02 -9.26 26.45
N ASN A 411 11.13 -8.56 26.64
CA ASN A 411 12.35 -8.85 25.89
C ASN A 411 13.10 -10.08 26.41
N GLU A 412 13.08 -10.35 27.72
CA GLU A 412 13.72 -11.54 28.28
C GLU A 412 12.99 -12.80 27.80
N ASP A 413 11.65 -12.77 27.82
CA ASP A 413 10.83 -13.87 27.32
C ASP A 413 11.01 -14.08 25.81
N LYS A 414 11.16 -13.00 25.02
CA LYS A 414 11.49 -13.11 23.59
C LYS A 414 12.83 -13.78 23.36
N GLU A 415 13.86 -13.36 24.10
CA GLU A 415 15.20 -13.94 23.99
C GLU A 415 15.20 -15.43 24.34
N GLU A 416 14.42 -15.84 25.35
CA GLU A 416 14.25 -17.25 25.71
C GLU A 416 13.56 -18.04 24.59
N ALA A 417 12.46 -17.52 24.03
CA ALA A 417 11.77 -18.16 22.91
C ALA A 417 12.66 -18.33 21.68
N LEU A 418 13.45 -17.31 21.34
CA LEU A 418 14.42 -17.36 20.24
C LEU A 418 15.53 -18.37 20.51
N ARG A 419 16.04 -18.44 21.74
CA ARG A 419 17.07 -19.41 22.14
C ARG A 419 16.55 -20.83 22.03
N ALA A 420 15.38 -21.12 22.60
CA ALA A 420 14.76 -22.44 22.53
C ALA A 420 14.53 -22.88 21.08
N PHE A 421 13.97 -22.00 20.24
CA PHE A 421 13.81 -22.29 18.82
C PHE A 421 15.16 -22.57 18.14
N ALA A 422 16.19 -21.77 18.43
CA ALA A 422 17.52 -21.94 17.87
C ALA A 422 18.19 -23.26 18.27
N GLU A 423 18.04 -23.69 19.53
CA GLU A 423 18.57 -24.97 20.00
C GLU A 423 17.99 -26.16 19.24
N ASP A 424 16.72 -26.06 18.82
CA ASP A 424 16.03 -27.12 18.09
C ASP A 424 16.36 -27.12 16.60
N VAL A 425 16.51 -25.95 15.97
CA VAL A 425 16.54 -25.86 14.49
C VAL A 425 17.86 -25.35 13.88
N LEU A 426 18.62 -24.52 14.59
CA LEU A 426 19.75 -23.81 13.98
C LEU A 426 20.86 -24.78 13.59
N ASN A 427 21.33 -24.68 12.34
CA ASN A 427 22.31 -25.57 11.72
C ASN A 427 21.92 -27.06 11.74
N ARG A 428 20.61 -27.36 11.85
CA ARG A 428 20.06 -28.71 11.84
C ARG A 428 19.17 -28.93 10.63
N LYS A 429 19.07 -30.20 10.22
CA LYS A 429 18.10 -30.63 9.21
C LYS A 429 16.72 -30.70 9.86
N VAL A 430 15.75 -30.01 9.27
CA VAL A 430 14.34 -30.01 9.69
C VAL A 430 13.43 -30.27 8.49
N GLN A 431 12.18 -30.63 8.77
CA GLN A 431 11.14 -30.75 7.75
C GLN A 431 10.21 -29.54 7.79
N LEU A 432 10.13 -28.84 6.67
CA LEU A 432 9.35 -27.60 6.54
C LEU A 432 8.10 -27.87 5.72
N ASN A 433 6.93 -27.50 6.22
CA ASN A 433 5.70 -27.41 5.44
C ASN A 433 5.26 -25.95 5.31
N ILE A 434 5.06 -25.48 4.07
CA ILE A 434 4.55 -24.14 3.83
C ILE A 434 3.03 -24.16 3.96
N GLU A 435 2.51 -23.56 5.04
CA GLU A 435 1.08 -23.48 5.31
C GLU A 435 0.40 -22.42 4.42
N LEU A 436 1.06 -21.26 4.32
CA LEU A 436 0.56 -20.11 3.60
C LEU A 436 1.73 -19.40 2.91
N LYS A 437 1.47 -18.86 1.73
CA LYS A 437 2.36 -17.93 1.03
C LYS A 437 1.62 -16.60 0.91
N PRO A 438 1.56 -15.78 1.98
CA PRO A 438 0.95 -14.47 1.87
C PRO A 438 1.71 -13.65 0.82
N PHE A 439 1.00 -12.84 0.06
CA PHE A 439 1.55 -12.05 -1.02
C PHE A 439 2.38 -10.88 -0.46
N ASN A 440 3.68 -10.84 -0.79
CA ASN A 440 4.62 -9.82 -0.31
C ASN A 440 4.83 -9.82 1.23
N SER A 441 4.60 -10.96 1.89
CA SER A 441 5.06 -11.27 3.25
C SER A 441 5.93 -12.54 3.24
N LEU A 442 6.56 -12.86 4.36
CA LEU A 442 7.28 -14.13 4.51
C LEU A 442 6.30 -15.30 4.38
N PRO A 443 6.63 -16.36 3.62
CA PRO A 443 5.86 -17.59 3.66
C PRO A 443 5.79 -18.12 5.10
N LEU A 444 4.59 -18.51 5.52
CA LEU A 444 4.35 -19.06 6.85
C LEU A 444 4.56 -20.56 6.80
N ALA A 445 5.43 -21.06 7.66
CA ALA A 445 5.79 -22.46 7.67
C ALA A 445 5.68 -23.07 9.07
N THR A 446 5.18 -24.30 9.13
CA THR A 446 5.38 -25.19 10.28
C THR A 446 6.67 -25.98 10.08
N VAL A 447 7.41 -26.17 11.16
CA VAL A 447 8.70 -26.86 11.15
C VAL A 447 8.60 -28.10 12.04
N TYR A 448 9.08 -29.23 11.52
CA TYR A 448 9.04 -30.52 12.18
C TYR A 448 10.44 -31.07 12.40
N ASP A 449 10.66 -31.69 13.56
CA ASP A 449 11.82 -32.53 13.80
C ASP A 449 11.70 -33.82 12.95
N PRO A 450 12.68 -34.15 12.09
CA PRO A 450 12.57 -35.29 11.16
C PRO A 450 12.64 -36.65 11.87
N SER A 451 13.14 -36.72 13.10
CA SER A 451 13.30 -37.96 13.86
C SER A 451 12.09 -38.26 14.74
N THR A 452 11.47 -37.24 15.33
CA THR A 452 10.33 -37.39 16.23
C THR A 452 8.99 -37.02 15.58
N ASN A 453 9.02 -36.34 14.43
CA ASN A 453 7.87 -35.75 13.75
C ASN A 453 7.08 -34.75 14.66
N VAL A 454 7.77 -34.15 15.63
CA VAL A 454 7.21 -33.13 16.52
C VAL A 454 7.15 -31.79 15.79
N ASP A 455 6.01 -31.12 15.88
CA ASP A 455 5.81 -29.76 15.41
C ASP A 455 6.49 -28.78 16.39
N ILE A 456 7.62 -28.21 15.97
CA ILE A 456 8.48 -27.39 16.83
C ILE A 456 7.77 -26.09 17.22
N GLY A 457 7.02 -25.48 16.31
CA GLY A 457 6.24 -24.26 16.62
C GLY A 457 5.16 -24.52 17.66
N LYS A 458 4.47 -25.66 17.58
CA LYS A 458 3.49 -26.07 18.59
C LYS A 458 4.16 -26.41 19.93
N GLN A 459 5.36 -26.99 19.90
CA GLN A 459 6.11 -27.32 21.11
C GLN A 459 6.50 -26.06 21.88
N LEU A 460 6.96 -25.01 21.20
CA LEU A 460 7.22 -23.69 21.83
C LEU A 460 5.97 -23.12 22.53
N VAL A 461 4.79 -23.29 21.92
CA VAL A 461 3.52 -22.90 22.55
C VAL A 461 3.21 -23.77 23.77
N ALA A 462 3.42 -25.09 23.67
CA ALA A 462 3.18 -26.04 24.75
C ALA A 462 4.11 -25.82 25.95
N ASP A 463 5.34 -25.37 25.71
CA ASP A 463 6.32 -25.02 26.75
C ASP A 463 6.06 -23.62 27.35
N GLY A 464 5.06 -22.90 26.82
CA GLY A 464 4.68 -21.57 27.29
C GLY A 464 5.68 -20.47 26.93
N LEU A 465 6.51 -20.68 25.91
CA LEU A 465 7.53 -19.71 25.47
C LEU A 465 6.98 -18.68 24.48
N VAL A 466 5.93 -19.05 23.74
CA VAL A 466 5.26 -18.17 22.76
C VAL A 466 3.74 -18.30 22.86
N LEU A 467 3.04 -17.31 22.31
CA LEU A 467 1.59 -17.30 22.18
C LEU A 467 1.16 -18.01 20.89
N ALA A 468 0.02 -18.68 20.90
CA ALA A 468 -0.64 -19.19 19.70
C ALA A 468 -1.35 -18.05 18.95
N GLU A 469 -1.03 -17.89 17.67
CA GLU A 469 -1.69 -16.92 16.78
C GLU A 469 -2.98 -17.53 16.20
N LYS A 470 -4.11 -16.84 16.40
CA LYS A 470 -5.39 -17.21 15.79
C LYS A 470 -5.40 -16.87 14.30
N ARG A 471 -5.90 -17.80 13.48
CA ARG A 471 -6.00 -17.67 12.02
C ARG A 471 -7.38 -18.11 11.54
N GLY A 472 -7.91 -17.42 10.52
CA GLY A 472 -9.28 -17.61 10.02
C GLY A 472 -9.41 -18.57 8.84
N GLU A 473 -8.28 -19.01 8.28
CA GLU A 473 -8.22 -19.89 7.12
C GLU A 473 -8.79 -21.27 7.48
N ARG A 474 -9.92 -21.64 6.86
CA ARG A 474 -10.64 -22.90 7.16
C ARG A 474 -9.75 -24.15 7.10
N LYS A 475 -8.79 -24.20 6.16
CA LYS A 475 -7.84 -25.31 6.01
C LYS A 475 -6.88 -25.48 7.20
N LEU A 476 -6.66 -24.44 8.00
CA LEU A 476 -5.77 -24.47 9.17
C LEU A 476 -6.54 -24.68 10.48
N ARG A 477 -7.88 -24.75 10.46
CA ARG A 477 -8.72 -24.76 11.66
C ARG A 477 -8.29 -25.83 12.66
N GLU A 478 -8.11 -27.07 12.22
CA GLU A 478 -7.70 -28.16 13.10
C GLU A 478 -6.30 -27.94 13.70
N LEU A 479 -5.39 -27.35 12.93
CA LEU A 479 -4.03 -27.04 13.39
C LEU A 479 -4.05 -25.88 14.40
N VAL A 480 -4.84 -24.84 14.13
CA VAL A 480 -5.06 -23.71 15.06
C VAL A 480 -5.67 -24.22 16.37
N ASP A 481 -6.67 -25.10 16.30
CA ASP A 481 -7.30 -25.69 17.49
C ASP A 481 -6.27 -26.47 18.33
N GLN A 482 -5.33 -27.18 17.70
CA GLN A 482 -4.22 -27.85 18.41
C GLN A 482 -3.27 -26.87 19.09
N TYR A 483 -2.90 -25.76 18.43
CA TYR A 483 -2.03 -24.74 19.02
C TYR A 483 -2.72 -24.02 20.19
N LEU A 484 -4.00 -23.69 20.05
CA LEU A 484 -4.78 -23.09 21.14
C LEU A 484 -4.95 -24.04 22.33
N ALA A 485 -5.16 -25.33 22.08
CA ALA A 485 -5.21 -26.34 23.15
C ALA A 485 -3.86 -26.47 23.88
N ALA A 486 -2.74 -26.44 23.14
CA ALA A 486 -1.40 -26.44 23.73
C ALA A 486 -1.18 -25.20 24.62
N GLN A 487 -1.59 -24.01 24.16
CA GLN A 487 -1.49 -22.79 24.97
C GLN A 487 -2.32 -22.89 26.25
N GLN A 488 -3.56 -23.41 26.17
CA GLN A 488 -4.41 -23.59 27.35
C GLN A 488 -3.78 -24.53 28.38
N ALA A 489 -3.11 -25.60 27.91
CA ALA A 489 -2.38 -26.50 28.80
C ALA A 489 -1.18 -25.80 29.46
N ALA A 490 -0.40 -25.02 28.70
CA ALA A 490 0.73 -24.25 29.24
C ALA A 490 0.29 -23.21 30.28
N LEU A 491 -0.83 -22.52 30.01
CA LEU A 491 -1.45 -21.57 30.93
C LEU A 491 -1.88 -22.27 32.24
N ALA A 492 -2.59 -23.40 32.14
CA ALA A 492 -3.05 -24.15 33.31
C ALA A 492 -1.90 -24.72 34.16
N ALA A 493 -0.76 -24.98 33.52
CA ALA A 493 0.45 -25.47 34.18
C ALA A 493 1.41 -24.34 34.63
N HIS A 494 1.07 -23.07 34.41
CA HIS A 494 1.90 -21.91 34.76
C HIS A 494 3.32 -21.96 34.19
N LEU A 495 3.47 -22.41 32.93
CA LEU A 495 4.77 -22.54 32.28
C LEU A 495 5.28 -21.20 31.74
N ALA A 496 6.58 -20.94 31.91
CA ALA A 496 7.30 -19.79 31.34
C ALA A 496 6.54 -18.46 31.42
N ILE A 497 6.03 -17.92 30.31
CA ILE A 497 5.36 -16.61 30.27
C ILE A 497 4.07 -16.58 31.11
N TRP A 498 3.52 -17.75 31.46
CA TRP A 498 2.30 -17.93 32.26
C TRP A 498 2.56 -18.08 33.78
N LYS A 499 3.82 -18.00 34.23
CA LYS A 499 4.21 -18.20 35.64
C LYS A 499 3.50 -17.26 36.63
N TYR A 500 3.06 -16.09 36.16
CA TYR A 500 2.36 -15.09 36.97
C TYR A 500 0.87 -14.95 36.63
N GLY A 501 0.33 -15.82 35.79
CA GLY A 501 -1.08 -15.80 35.35
C GLY A 501 -1.24 -15.50 33.87
N ASP A 502 -2.46 -15.16 33.47
CA ASP A 502 -2.82 -14.90 32.08
C ASP A 502 -2.38 -13.49 31.65
N ILE A 503 -1.24 -13.42 30.97
CA ILE A 503 -0.67 -12.17 30.45
C ILE A 503 -1.48 -11.55 29.30
N THR A 504 -2.54 -12.21 28.83
CA THR A 504 -3.41 -11.69 27.76
C THR A 504 -4.64 -10.94 28.31
N GLN A 505 -4.87 -10.93 29.62
CA GLN A 505 -6.03 -10.28 30.26
C GLN A 505 -5.84 -8.81 30.64
N ASP A 506 -4.59 -8.32 30.75
CA ASP A 506 -4.30 -6.91 31.12
C ASP A 506 -4.68 -5.87 30.05
N ASP A 507 -5.21 -6.30 28.88
CA ASP A 507 -5.79 -5.44 27.84
C ASP A 507 -7.30 -5.13 28.04
N ALA A 508 -7.90 -5.53 29.18
CA ALA A 508 -9.26 -5.12 29.55
C ALA A 508 -9.27 -3.77 30.29
N PRO A 509 -10.20 -2.83 30.00
CA PRO A 509 -10.23 -1.51 30.63
C PRO A 509 -10.85 -1.58 32.02
N GLU A 510 -10.20 -2.24 32.97
CA GLU A 510 -10.52 -2.14 34.38
C GLU A 510 -9.59 -1.12 35.02
N PHE A 511 -10.03 0.15 35.04
CA PHE A 511 -9.83 1.15 36.10
C PHE A 511 -10.11 2.54 35.50
N SER A 512 -11.39 2.84 35.32
CA SER A 512 -11.91 4.20 35.21
C SER A 512 -13.29 4.22 35.85
N ARG A 513 -13.31 4.34 37.18
CA ARG A 513 -14.45 4.87 37.93
C ARG A 513 -14.07 6.23 38.48
#